data_AF-A0A7L2ZEC3-F1
#
_entry.id   AF-A0A7L2ZEC3-F1
#
_cell.length_a   1.000
_cell.length_b   1.000
_cell.length_c   1.000
_cell.angle_alpha   90.00
_cell.angle_beta   90.00
_cell.angle_gamma   90.00
#
_symmetry.space_group_name_H-M   'P 1'
#
loop_
_entity.id
_entity.type
_entity.pdbx_description
1 polymer ?
#
loop_
_entity_poly.entity_id
_entity_poly.type
_entity_poly.pdbx_seq_one_letter_code
_entity_poly.pdbx_strand_id
1 'polypeptide(L)'
;SETFSFMLTGEDGSRRFGYCRRLLPNGKGPRLPEVYCVISRLGCFDLFSKILDEVERRRGISAALVYPFMRSLMESPFPAPGKTIKVKTFLPGAGNEVKS
;
A
#
# COMPACT_ATOMS: atom_id res chain seq x y z
N SER A 1 9.00 -10.92 -2.20
CA SER A 1 8.97 -9.85 -1.18
C SER A 1 8.77 -10.48 0.19
N GLU A 2 8.89 -9.70 1.26
CA GLU A 2 8.66 -10.13 2.64
C GLU A 2 7.59 -9.25 3.28
N THR A 3 6.68 -9.85 4.05
CA THR A 3 5.63 -9.14 4.79
C THR A 3 5.89 -9.28 6.28
N PHE A 4 5.81 -8.16 7.00
CA PHE A 4 5.90 -8.15 8.46
C PHE A 4 4.99 -7.07 9.04
N SER A 5 4.68 -7.19 10.32
CA SER A 5 3.94 -6.19 11.06
C SER A 5 4.61 -5.89 12.40
N PHE A 6 4.40 -4.69 12.90
CA PHE A 6 4.86 -4.25 14.20
C PHE A 6 3.79 -3.42 14.89
N MET A 7 3.99 -3.19 16.19
CA MET A 7 3.12 -2.33 17.00
C MET A 7 3.93 -1.16 17.54
N LEU A 8 3.34 0.04 17.44
CA LEU A 8 3.82 1.24 18.10
C LEU A 8 2.90 1.50 19.29
N THR A 9 3.50 1.71 20.46
CA THR A 9 2.78 2.13 21.66
C THR A 9 2.96 3.64 21.81
N GLY A 10 1.85 4.38 21.85
CA GLY A 10 1.83 5.81 22.13
C GLY A 10 2.08 6.09 23.62
N GLU A 11 2.45 7.33 23.94
CA GLU A 11 2.67 7.77 25.32
C GLU A 11 1.40 7.64 26.19
N ASP A 12 0.23 7.76 25.56
CA ASP A 12 -1.09 7.54 26.15
C ASP A 12 -1.46 6.05 26.30
N GLY A 13 -0.55 5.13 25.98
CA GLY A 13 -0.79 3.69 25.94
C GLY A 13 -1.60 3.22 24.72
N SER A 14 -1.96 4.12 23.80
CA SER A 14 -2.66 3.75 22.57
C SER A 14 -1.78 2.89 21.66
N ARG A 15 -2.42 2.04 20.85
CA ARG A 15 -1.74 1.16 19.92
C ARG A 15 -1.91 1.64 18.49
N ARG A 16 -0.82 1.62 17.73
CA ARG A 16 -0.84 1.71 16.26
C ARG A 16 -0.15 0.48 15.69
N PHE A 17 -0.64 0.02 14.56
CA PHE A 17 -0.14 -1.14 13.85
C PHE A 17 0.58 -0.66 12.60
N GLY A 18 1.80 -1.13 12.41
CA GLY A 18 2.54 -0.99 11.16
C GLY A 18 2.45 -2.26 10.35
N TYR A 19 1.98 -2.16 9.10
CA TYR A 19 1.95 -3.26 8.14
C TYR A 19 2.95 -2.95 7.04
N CYS A 20 3.88 -3.86 6.77
CA CYS A 20 5.01 -3.62 5.88
C CYS A 20 5.11 -4.65 4.76
N ARG A 21 5.47 -4.16 3.57
CA ARG A 21 5.92 -4.97 2.45
C ARG A 21 7.33 -4.53 2.07
N ARG A 22 8.30 -5.41 2.31
CA ARG A 22 9.70 -5.24 1.91
C ARG A 22 9.93 -5.90 0.55
N LEU A 23 10.48 -5.15 -0.38
CA LEU A 23 10.87 -5.63 -1.69
C LEU A 23 12.30 -5.21 -2.01
N LEU A 24 12.99 -6.05 -2.80
CA LEU A 24 14.17 -5.62 -3.51
C LEU A 24 13.69 -5.10 -4.88
N PRO A 25 14.01 -3.85 -5.28
CA PRO A 25 13.62 -3.34 -6.59
C PRO A 25 14.09 -4.23 -7.75
N ASN A 26 13.72 -3.94 -9.00
CA ASN A 26 14.31 -4.58 -10.20
C ASN A 26 15.54 -3.81 -10.74
N GLY A 27 16.56 -4.51 -11.26
CA GLY A 27 17.84 -3.90 -11.66
C GLY A 27 19.05 -4.80 -11.45
N LYS A 28 20.22 -4.39 -11.96
CA LYS A 28 21.50 -5.13 -11.83
C LYS A 28 22.31 -4.61 -10.64
N GLY A 29 23.11 -5.49 -10.03
CA GLY A 29 24.05 -5.14 -8.96
C GLY A 29 23.45 -5.02 -7.55
N PRO A 30 24.28 -4.69 -6.54
CA PRO A 30 23.87 -4.48 -5.16
C PRO A 30 22.90 -3.32 -5.03
N ARG A 31 21.75 -3.56 -4.37
CA ARG A 31 20.68 -2.58 -4.24
C ARG A 31 20.05 -2.67 -2.87
N LEU A 32 19.61 -1.53 -2.36
CA LEU A 32 18.95 -1.46 -1.07
C LEU A 32 17.50 -1.96 -1.19
N PRO A 33 17.00 -2.67 -0.17
CA PRO A 33 15.58 -3.00 -0.11
C PRO A 33 14.74 -1.73 0.09
N GLU A 34 13.58 -1.70 -0.55
CA GLU A 34 12.53 -0.71 -0.32
C GLU A 34 11.47 -1.31 0.60
N VAL A 35 10.90 -0.51 1.49
CA VAL A 35 9.79 -0.92 2.36
C VAL A 35 8.63 0.06 2.19
N TYR A 36 7.46 -0.47 1.85
CA TYR A 36 6.21 0.26 1.96
C TYR A 36 5.51 -0.09 3.26
N CYS A 37 5.08 0.93 4.00
CA CYS A 37 4.47 0.76 5.31
C CYS A 37 3.16 1.55 5.40
N VAL A 38 2.12 0.90 5.93
CA VAL A 38 0.89 1.56 6.37
C VAL A 38 0.86 1.53 7.90
N ILE A 39 0.79 2.73 8.50
CA ILE A 39 0.57 2.89 9.95
C ILE A 39 -0.89 3.23 10.18
N SER A 40 -1.58 2.43 11.00
CA SER A 40 -2.99 2.65 11.31
C SER A 40 -3.31 2.36 12.77
N ARG A 41 -4.33 3.04 13.30
CA ARG A 41 -4.96 2.66 14.59
C ARG A 41 -5.85 1.43 14.46
N LEU A 42 -6.25 1.07 13.23
CA LEU A 42 -7.16 -0.03 12.95
C LEU A 42 -6.39 -1.33 12.72
N GLY A 43 -6.84 -2.40 13.37
CA GLY A 43 -6.29 -3.74 13.22
C GLY A 43 -6.82 -4.50 12.00
N CYS A 44 -6.79 -3.89 10.80
CA CYS A 44 -7.41 -4.46 9.60
C CYS A 44 -6.38 -5.14 8.68
N PHE A 45 -5.75 -6.22 9.17
CA PHE A 45 -4.66 -6.91 8.46
C PHE A 45 -5.01 -7.25 7.01
N ASP A 46 -6.17 -7.85 6.75
CA ASP A 46 -6.58 -8.26 5.40
C ASP A 46 -6.70 -7.08 4.43
N LEU A 47 -7.20 -5.94 4.90
CA LEU A 47 -7.31 -4.73 4.08
C LEU A 47 -5.93 -4.18 3.76
N PHE A 48 -5.07 -4.02 4.78
CA PHE A 48 -3.75 -3.44 4.58
C PHE A 48 -2.82 -4.36 3.79
N SER A 49 -2.93 -5.67 3.94
CA SER A 49 -2.22 -6.64 3.09
C SER A 49 -2.61 -6.47 1.63
N LYS A 50 -3.92 -6.41 1.31
CA LYS A 50 -4.39 -6.19 -0.07
C LYS A 50 -3.94 -4.85 -0.65
N ILE A 51 -3.92 -3.80 0.16
CA ILE A 51 -3.38 -2.49 -0.26
C ILE A 51 -1.90 -2.63 -0.59
N LEU A 52 -1.11 -3.29 0.25
CA LEU A 52 0.32 -3.48 0.03
C LEU A 52 0.64 -4.41 -1.15
N ASP A 53 -0.20 -5.40 -1.44
CA ASP A 53 -0.12 -6.22 -2.66
C ASP A 53 -0.26 -5.36 -3.91
N GLU A 54 -1.24 -4.44 -3.92
CA GLU A 54 -1.44 -3.52 -5.03
C GLU A 54 -0.32 -2.48 -5.13
N VAL A 55 0.25 -2.03 -4.00
CA VAL A 55 1.46 -1.18 -3.99
C VAL A 55 2.64 -1.90 -4.64
N GLU A 56 2.91 -3.15 -4.25
CA GLU A 56 4.00 -3.94 -4.84
C GLU A 56 3.79 -4.12 -6.35
N ARG A 57 2.56 -4.44 -6.77
CA ARG A 57 2.22 -4.60 -8.19
C ARG A 57 2.46 -3.31 -8.98
N ARG A 58 2.02 -2.15 -8.46
CA ARG A 58 2.23 -0.83 -9.08
C ARG A 58 3.71 -0.46 -9.14
N ARG A 59 4.45 -0.74 -8.06
CA ARG A 59 5.89 -0.50 -7.98
C ARG A 59 6.68 -1.32 -9.00
N GLY A 60 6.22 -2.54 -9.30
CA GLY A 60 6.77 -3.38 -10.36
C GLY A 60 6.71 -2.74 -11.75
N ILE A 61 5.73 -1.86 -11.98
CA ILE A 61 5.59 -1.07 -13.22
C ILE A 61 6.40 0.23 -13.10
N SER A 62 6.10 1.06 -12.09
CA SER A 62 6.82 2.31 -11.81
C SER A 62 6.54 2.80 -10.40
N ALA A 63 7.57 3.28 -9.70
CA ALA A 63 7.44 3.90 -8.38
C ALA A 63 6.47 5.11 -8.39
N ALA A 64 6.38 5.83 -9.51
CA ALA A 64 5.50 6.99 -9.67
C ALA A 64 4.01 6.63 -9.58
N LEU A 65 3.63 5.36 -9.78
CA LEU A 65 2.25 4.90 -9.73
C LEU A 65 1.75 4.60 -8.31
N VAL A 66 2.66 4.47 -7.34
CA VAL A 66 2.33 4.14 -5.95
C VAL A 66 1.68 5.34 -5.26
N TYR A 67 2.25 6.53 -5.41
CA TYR A 67 1.77 7.71 -4.69
C TYR A 67 0.33 8.11 -5.05
N PRO A 68 -0.07 8.20 -6.34
CA PRO A 68 -1.47 8.47 -6.70
C PRO A 68 -2.45 7.45 -6.16
N PHE A 69 -2.07 6.17 -6.15
CA PHE A 69 -2.88 5.10 -5.56
C PHE A 69 -3.09 5.29 -4.06
N MET A 70 -1.99 5.50 -3.32
CA MET A 70 -2.04 5.72 -1.88
C MET A 70 -2.82 7.00 -1.53
N ARG A 71 -2.64 8.07 -2.31
CA ARG A 71 -3.41 9.32 -2.12
C ARG A 71 -4.92 9.05 -2.28
N SER A 72 -5.34 8.40 -3.36
CA SER A 72 -6.76 8.10 -3.60
C SER A 72 -7.35 7.16 -2.54
N LEU A 73 -6.56 6.20 -2.02
CA LEU A 73 -6.94 5.38 -0.88
C LEU A 73 -7.16 6.21 0.40
N MET A 74 -6.25 7.13 0.72
CA MET A 74 -6.33 7.97 1.91
C MET A 74 -7.51 8.96 1.84
N GLU A 75 -7.87 9.42 0.64
CA GLU A 75 -9.04 10.28 0.39
C GLU A 75 -10.37 9.50 0.39
N SER A 76 -10.32 8.18 0.25
CA SER A 76 -11.51 7.32 0.28
C SER A 76 -11.97 7.07 1.71
N PRO A 77 -13.29 7.00 1.97
CA PRO A 77 -13.79 6.62 3.29
C PRO A 77 -13.34 5.20 3.64
N PHE A 78 -13.06 4.98 4.92
CA PHE A 78 -12.75 3.65 5.41
C PHE A 78 -13.97 2.72 5.22
N PRO A 79 -13.80 1.48 4.75
CA PRO A 79 -14.92 0.62 4.43
C PRO A 79 -15.60 0.15 5.72
N ALA A 80 -16.93 0.12 5.69
CA ALA A 80 -17.68 -0.59 6.72
C ALA A 80 -17.34 -2.09 6.69
N PRO A 81 -17.50 -2.84 7.79
CA PRO A 81 -17.31 -4.28 7.81
C PRO A 81 -18.05 -4.99 6.67
N GLY A 82 -17.35 -5.87 5.94
CA GLY A 82 -17.90 -6.60 4.80
C GLY A 82 -18.11 -5.77 3.52
N LYS A 83 -17.72 -4.49 3.49
CA LYS A 83 -17.78 -3.64 2.29
C LYS A 83 -16.40 -3.49 1.64
N THR A 84 -16.42 -3.14 0.36
CA THR A 84 -15.21 -2.94 -0.46
C THR A 84 -15.01 -1.47 -0.77
N ILE A 85 -13.76 -0.99 -0.67
CA ILE A 85 -13.36 0.34 -1.17
C ILE A 85 -13.11 0.22 -2.67
N LYS A 86 -13.67 1.14 -3.47
CA LYS A 86 -13.34 1.27 -4.89
C LYS A 86 -12.45 2.49 -5.10
N VAL A 87 -11.23 2.25 -5.55
CA VAL A 87 -10.24 3.30 -5.80
C VAL A 87 -10.04 3.43 -7.31
N LYS A 88 -10.31 4.60 -7.87
CA LYS A 88 -10.09 4.86 -9.31
C LYS A 88 -8.78 5.61 -9.47
N THR A 89 -7.77 4.92 -9.96
CA THR A 89 -6.47 5.51 -10.29
C THR A 89 -6.00 5.00 -11.64
N PHE A 90 -5.29 5.86 -12.37
CA PHE A 90 -4.69 5.47 -13.62
C PHE A 90 -3.65 4.36 -13.40
N LEU A 91 -3.63 3.40 -14.31
CA LEU A 91 -2.59 2.39 -14.37
C LEU A 91 -2.30 2.04 -15.83
N PRO A 92 -1.07 2.30 -16.32
CA PRO A 92 -0.67 1.95 -17.68
C PRO A 92 -0.88 0.46 -17.97
N GLY A 93 -1.41 0.13 -19.14
CA GLY A 93 -1.62 -1.26 -19.57
C GLY A 93 -2.79 -2.00 -18.88
N ALA A 94 -3.58 -1.32 -18.04
CA ALA A 94 -4.74 -1.91 -17.37
C ALA A 94 -6.07 -1.74 -18.13
N GLY A 95 -6.05 -1.18 -19.34
CA GLY A 95 -7.24 -0.99 -20.19
C GLY A 95 -8.16 0.19 -19.80
N ASN A 96 -7.78 1.02 -18.83
CA ASN A 96 -8.50 2.24 -18.41
C ASN A 96 -7.90 3.52 -19.02
N GLU A 97 -7.25 3.42 -20.19
CA GLU A 97 -6.68 4.57 -20.88
C GLU A 97 -7.81 5.39 -21.52
N VAL A 98 -8.03 6.61 -21.03
CA VAL A 98 -8.82 7.61 -21.76
C VAL A 98 -7.96 8.05 -22.94
N LYS A 99 -8.29 7.58 -24.14
CA LYS A 99 -7.71 8.10 -25.37
C LYS A 99 -8.17 9.56 -25.51
N SER A 100 -7.23 10.49 -25.44
CA SER A 100 -7.41 11.87 -25.88
C SER A 100 -7.66 11.92 -27.38
#